data_AF-Q5P074-F1
#
_entry.id   AF-Q5P074-F1
#
_cell.length_a   1.000
_cell.length_b   1.000
_cell.length_c   1.000
_cell.angle_alpha   90.00
_cell.angle_beta   90.00
_cell.angle_gamma   90.00
#
_symmetry.space_group_name_H-M   'P 1'
#
loop_
_entity.id
_entity.type
_entity.pdbx_description
1 polymer ?
#
loop_
_entity_poly.entity_id
_entity_poly.type
_entity_poly.pdbx_seq_one_letter_code
_entity_poly.pdbx_strand_id
1 'polypeptide(L)' 'MLNWILSQFKRQRTEDLERAREMVRAAKSGRQHIDPVKARELARALGIEVDAHQSIDQVIDKIRRYLTRIGER' A
#
# COMPACT_ATOMS: atom_id res chain seq x y z
N MET A 1 18.04 -15.94 -17.52
CA MET A 1 17.20 -16.24 -16.34
C MET A 1 16.83 -15.02 -15.49
N LEU A 2 17.38 -13.81 -15.71
CA LEU A 2 17.01 -12.61 -14.93
C LEU A 2 15.65 -11.98 -15.30
N ASN A 3 15.19 -12.17 -16.54
CA ASN A 3 13.95 -11.57 -17.02
C ASN A 3 12.69 -12.11 -16.30
N TRP A 4 12.71 -13.37 -15.85
CA TRP A 4 11.57 -13.99 -15.16
C TRP A 4 11.38 -13.44 -13.74
N ILE A 5 12.48 -13.22 -13.01
CA ILE A 5 12.46 -12.64 -11.65
C ILE A 5 11.93 -11.20 -11.70
N LEU A 6 12.41 -10.39 -12.65
CA LEU A 6 11.94 -9.02 -12.83
C LEU A 6 10.45 -8.95 -13.19
N SER A 7 9.95 -9.90 -13.98
CA SER A 7 8.51 -10.01 -14.28
C SER A 7 7.66 -10.36 -13.06
N GLN A 8 8.16 -11.21 -12.15
CA GLN A 8 7.46 -11.52 -10.89
C GLN A 8 7.39 -10.30 -9.97
N PHE A 9 8.50 -9.57 -9.80
CA PHE A 9 8.51 -8.35 -9.00
C PHE A 9 7.59 -7.26 -9.55
N LYS A 10 7.50 -7.11 -10.88
CA LYS A 10 6.55 -6.17 -11.49
C LYS A 10 5.10 -6.57 -11.23
N ARG A 11 4.76 -7.86 -11.32
CA ARG A 11 3.40 -8.34 -11.03
C ARG A 11 3.03 -8.13 -9.57
N GLN A 12 3.93 -8.49 -8.65
CA GLN A 12 3.72 -8.32 -7.23
C GLN A 12 3.50 -6.84 -6.86
N ARG A 13 4.31 -5.94 -7.43
CA ARG A 13 4.09 -4.49 -7.28
C ARG A 13 2.70 -4.04 -7.76
N THR A 14 2.22 -4.56 -8.89
CA THR A 14 0.90 -4.20 -9.39
C THR A 14 -0.21 -4.68 -8.45
N GLU A 15 -0.11 -5.91 -7.95
CA GLU A 15 -1.07 -6.46 -6.98
C GLU A 15 -1.05 -5.69 -5.65
N ASP A 16 0.13 -5.31 -5.14
CA ASP A 16 0.28 -4.50 -3.93
C ASP A 16 -0.32 -3.10 -4.12
N LEU A 17 -0.19 -2.53 -5.32
CA LEU A 17 -0.81 -1.25 -5.66
C LEU A 17 -2.34 -1.33 -5.73
N GLU A 18 -2.88 -2.41 -6.29
CA GLU A 18 -4.33 -2.64 -6.29
C GLU A 18 -4.87 -2.81 -4.87
N ARG A 19 -4.23 -3.65 -4.05
CA ARG A 19 -4.56 -3.80 -2.62
C ARG A 19 -4.51 -2.49 -1.87
N ALA A 20 -3.52 -1.65 -2.14
CA ALA A 20 -3.39 -0.35 -1.49
C ALA A 20 -4.53 0.60 -1.88
N ARG A 21 -4.96 0.56 -3.14
CA ARG A 21 -6.12 1.34 -3.62
C ARG A 21 -7.40 0.85 -2.96
N GLU A 22 -7.62 -0.46 -2.89
CA GLU A 22 -8.78 -1.04 -2.21
C GLU A 22 -8.80 -0.66 -0.73
N MET A 23 -7.67 -0.75 -0.05
CA MET A 23 -7.54 -0.37 1.36
C MET A 23 -7.88 1.10 1.59
N VAL A 24 -7.35 2.02 0.76
CA VAL A 24 -7.68 3.46 0.86
C VAL A 24 -9.16 3.71 0.57
N ARG A 25 -9.78 2.98 -0.37
CA ARG A 25 -11.23 3.07 -0.63
C ARG A 25 -12.05 2.56 0.55
N ALA A 26 -11.66 1.43 1.14
CA ALA A 26 -12.29 0.86 2.33
C ALA A 26 -12.22 1.84 3.52
N ALA A 27 -11.06 2.47 3.72
CA ALA A 27 -10.84 3.50 4.74
C ALA A 27 -11.79 4.68 4.53
N LYS A 28 -11.87 5.18 3.28
CA LYS A 28 -12.74 6.30 2.91
C LYS A 28 -14.22 5.99 3.09
N SER A 29 -14.62 4.73 2.93
CA SER A 29 -16.01 4.29 3.11
C SER A 29 -16.41 4.24 4.60
N GLY A 30 -15.44 4.23 5.53
CA GLY A 30 -15.68 4.23 6.98
C GLY A 30 -16.38 2.97 7.52
N ARG A 31 -16.64 1.98 6.67
CA ARG A 31 -17.41 0.77 7.01
C ARG A 31 -16.56 -0.47 7.26
N GLN A 32 -15.26 -0.44 6.93
CA GLN A 32 -14.38 -1.59 7.09
C GLN A 32 -13.35 -1.34 8.17
N HIS A 33 -13.30 -2.25 9.14
CA HIS A 33 -12.22 -2.31 10.11
C HIS A 33 -10.95 -2.70 9.37
N ILE A 34 -10.05 -1.75 9.17
CA ILE A 34 -8.76 -2.01 8.54
C ILE A 34 -7.83 -2.56 9.61
N ASP A 35 -7.23 -3.70 9.31
CA ASP A 35 -6.22 -4.30 10.19
C ASP A 35 -4.93 -3.46 10.14
N PRO A 36 -4.47 -2.91 11.28
CA PRO A 36 -3.28 -2.06 11.34
C PRO A 36 -1.99 -2.80 10.98
N VAL A 37 -1.93 -4.12 11.22
CA VAL A 37 -0.77 -4.94 10.84
C VAL A 37 -0.73 -5.03 9.32
N LYS A 38 -1.84 -5.39 8.67
CA LYS A 38 -1.93 -5.49 7.21
C LYS A 38 -1.65 -4.16 6.52
N ALA A 39 -2.13 -3.04 7.07
CA ALA A 39 -1.85 -1.71 6.54
C ALA A 39 -0.35 -1.37 6.58
N ARG A 40 0.35 -1.73 7.66
CA ARG A 40 1.80 -1.50 7.80
C ARG A 40 2.61 -2.42 6.91
N GLU A 41 2.23 -3.70 6.80
CA GLU A 41 2.87 -4.64 5.89
C GLU A 41 2.77 -4.17 4.44
N LEU A 42 1.58 -3.71 4.04
CA LEU A 42 1.36 -3.17 2.70
C LEU A 42 2.16 -1.89 2.45
N ALA A 43 2.23 -0.98 3.43
CA ALA A 43 3.07 0.20 3.34
C ALA A 43 4.55 -0.18 3.15
N ARG A 44 5.06 -1.15 3.91
CA ARG A 44 6.43 -1.66 3.77
C ARG A 44 6.67 -2.32 2.41
N ALA A 45 5.72 -3.10 1.90
CA ALA A 45 5.80 -3.72 0.57
C ALA A 45 5.89 -2.67 -0.56
N LEU A 46 5.23 -1.53 -0.39
CA LEU A 46 5.32 -0.38 -1.31
C LEU A 46 6.61 0.45 -1.15
N GLY A 47 7.47 0.10 -0.17
CA GLY A 47 8.69 0.84 0.16
C GLY A 47 8.43 2.13 0.94
N ILE A 48 7.30 2.21 1.66
CA ILE A 48 6.94 3.34 2.52
C ILE A 48 7.42 3.04 3.94
N GLU A 49 8.22 3.95 4.50
CA GLU A 49 8.64 3.85 5.90
C GLU A 49 7.48 4.16 6.85
N VAL A 50 7.12 3.18 7.67
CA VAL A 50 6.06 3.25 8.69
C VAL A 50 6.61 2.83 10.04
N ASP A 51 6.36 3.68 11.05
CA ASP A 51 6.77 3.42 12.42
C ASP A 51 5.69 2.62 13.17
N ALA A 52 6.11 1.80 14.13
CA ALA A 52 5.21 0.92 14.89
C ALA A 52 4.20 1.70 15.76
N HIS A 53 4.54 2.93 16.18
CA HIS A 53 3.67 3.80 16.96
C HIS A 53 2.72 4.64 16.10
N GLN A 54 2.83 4.59 14.77
CA GLN A 54 1.92 5.33 13.91
C GLN A 54 0.52 4.76 13.97
N SER A 55 -0.46 5.65 14.16
CA SER A 55 -1.87 5.33 14.05
C SER A 55 -2.21 4.84 12.64
N ILE A 56 -3.23 4.01 12.53
CA ILE A 56 -3.64 3.44 11.25
C ILE A 56 -4.01 4.51 10.22
N ASP A 57 -4.67 5.60 10.63
CA ASP A 57 -4.95 6.75 9.78
C ASP A 57 -3.69 7.38 9.18
N GLN A 58 -2.61 7.47 9.94
CA GLN A 58 -1.34 8.02 9.44
C GLN A 58 -0.72 7.09 8.39
N VAL A 59 -0.80 5.77 8.60
CA VAL A 59 -0.33 4.76 7.64
C VAL A 59 -1.14 4.83 6.34
N ILE A 60 -2.47 4.89 6.46
CA ILE A 60 -3.37 5.01 5.31
C ILE A 60 -3.12 6.32 4.55
N ASP A 61 -2.92 7.44 5.25
CA ASP A 61 -2.63 8.72 4.62
C ASP A 61 -1.30 8.70 3.85
N LYS A 62 -0.26 8.06 4.40
CA LYS A 62 1.02 7.85 3.70
C LYS A 62 0.82 7.01 2.42
N ILE A 63 0.08 5.91 2.51
CA ILE A 63 -0.26 5.07 1.35
C ILE A 63 -1.01 5.90 0.30
N ARG A 64 -2.00 6.70 0.73
CA ARG A 64 -2.75 7.59 -0.17
C ARG A 64 -1.85 8.58 -0.90
N ARG A 65 -0.96 9.29 -0.18
CA ARG A 65 0.00 10.24 -0.80
C ARG A 65 0.92 9.54 -1.79
N TYR A 66 1.39 8.33 -1.46
CA TYR A 66 2.21 7.53 -2.35
C TYR A 66 1.47 7.18 -3.64
N LEU A 67 0.22 6.69 -3.53
CA LEU A 67 -0.64 6.36 -4.67
C LEU A 67 -0.94 7.58 -5.55
N THR A 68 -1.15 8.75 -4.97
CA THR A 68 -1.29 10.01 -5.72
C THR A 68 0.00 10.33 -6.50
N ARG A 69 1.15 10.27 -5.83
CA ARG A 69 2.46 10.58 -6.44
C ARG A 69 2.82 9.70 -7.63
N ILE A 70 2.44 8.41 -7.61
CA ILE A 70 2.69 7.48 -8.71
C ILE A 70 1.59 7.52 -9.80
N GLY A 71 0.39 8.00 -9.47
CA GLY A 71 -0.75 8.09 -10.39
C GLY A 71 -0.74 9.37 -11.23
N GLU A 72 -0.04 10.41 -10.78
CA GLU A 72 0.21 11.65 -11.53
C GLU A 72 1.40 11.55 -12.51
N ARG A 73 1.84 10.35 -12.87
CA ARG A 73 3.00 10.13 -13.75
C ARG A 73 2.67 9.30 -14.97
#